data_AF-A0A0D6KIV3-F1
#
_entry.id   AF-A0A0D6KIV3-F1
#
_cell.length_a   1.000
_cell.length_b   1.000
_cell.length_c   1.000
_cell.angle_alpha   90.00
_cell.angle_beta   90.00
_cell.angle_gamma   90.00
#
_symmetry.space_group_name_H-M   'P 1'
#
loop_
_entity.id
_entity.type
_entity.pdbx_description
1 polymer ?
#
loop_
_entity_poly.entity_id
_entity_poly.type
_entity_poly.pdbx_seq_one_letter_code
_entity_poly.pdbx_strand_id
1 'polypeptide(L)' 'MPSISYYSLDVIQDEARRLVQKGMVSRQQPIYTLCQYIPAREWVCVECELEKCDFLLRDRIGDLIGREEWDND' A
#
# COMPACT_ATOMS: atom_id res chain seq x y z
N MET A 1 24.24 13.78 5.35
CA MET A 1 22.97 14.00 4.62
C MET A 1 21.96 13.02 5.20
N PRO A 2 20.86 13.47 5.81
CA PRO A 2 19.89 12.52 6.34
C PRO A 2 19.24 11.84 5.15
N SER A 3 19.53 10.56 4.97
CA SER A 3 18.72 9.65 4.16
C SER A 3 17.34 9.63 4.80
N ILE A 4 16.47 10.54 4.37
CA ILE A 4 15.03 10.42 4.57
C ILE A 4 14.70 8.99 4.17
N SER A 5 14.26 8.19 5.14
CA SER A 5 13.72 6.86 4.89
C SER A 5 12.45 7.09 4.09
N TYR A 6 12.61 7.23 2.76
CA TYR A 6 11.51 7.29 1.83
C TYR A 6 10.74 5.99 2.01
N TYR A 7 9.52 6.09 2.54
CA TYR A 7 8.54 5.05 2.38
C TYR A 7 8.24 4.97 0.89
N SER A 8 9.09 4.30 0.12
CA SER A 8 8.86 4.16 -1.31
C SER A 8 7.55 3.44 -1.56
N LEU A 9 6.90 3.72 -2.68
CA LEU A 9 5.68 3.02 -3.10
C LEU A 9 5.83 1.49 -2.99
N ASP A 10 7.00 0.94 -3.32
CA ASP A 10 7.35 -0.48 -3.13
C ASP A 10 7.10 -0.99 -1.70
N VAL A 11 7.45 -0.22 -0.68
CA VAL A 11 7.26 -0.61 0.73
C VAL A 11 5.78 -0.67 1.06
N ILE A 12 5.00 0.29 0.54
CA ILE A 12 3.55 0.36 0.72
C ILE A 12 2.89 -0.84 0.02
N GLN A 13 3.35 -1.15 -1.19
CA GLN A 13 2.90 -2.31 -1.96
C GLN A 13 3.24 -3.62 -1.27
N ASP A 14 4.47 -3.78 -0.75
CA ASP A 14 4.88 -4.99 -0.03
C ASP A 14 4.05 -5.20 1.24
N GLU A 15 3.81 -4.14 2.02
CA GLU A 15 2.99 -4.23 3.23
C GLU A 15 1.53 -4.58 2.89
N ALA A 16 0.96 -3.94 1.87
CA ALA A 16 -0.36 -4.28 1.36
C ALA A 16 -0.43 -5.74 0.89
N ARG A 17 0.60 -6.22 0.18
CA ARG A 17 0.71 -7.62 -0.28
C ARG A 17 0.78 -8.59 0.90
N ARG A 18 1.58 -8.29 1.92
CA ARG A 18 1.70 -9.11 3.14
C ARG A 18 0.36 -9.20 3.88
N LEU A 19 -0.39 -8.09 3.97
CA LEU A 19 -1.71 -8.07 4.59
C LEU A 19 -2.72 -8.91 3.79
N VAL A 20 -2.67 -8.85 2.46
CA VAL A 20 -3.49 -9.71 1.59
C VAL A 20 -3.13 -11.18 1.75
N GLN A 21 -1.85 -11.52 1.75
CA GLN A 21 -1.37 -12.90 1.93
C GLN A 21 -1.75 -13.47 3.30
N LYS A 22 -1.75 -12.65 4.36
CA LYS A 22 -2.22 -13.03 5.69
C LYS A 22 -3.74 -13.17 5.80
N GLY A 23 -4.50 -12.76 4.78
CA GLY A 23 -5.96 -12.72 4.81
C GLY A 23 -6.54 -11.61 5.69
N MET A 24 -5.73 -10.62 6.05
CA MET A 24 -6.17 -9.47 6.86
C MET A 24 -6.98 -8.48 6.03
N VAL A 25 -6.54 -8.23 4.80
CA VAL A 25 -7.21 -7.33 3.85
C VAL A 25 -7.44 -8.05 2.53
N SER A 26 -8.37 -7.55 1.72
CA SER A 26 -8.67 -8.13 0.41
C SER A 26 -8.26 -7.17 -0.70
N ARG A 27 -7.84 -7.67 -1.86
CA ARG A 27 -7.45 -6.81 -3.00
C ARG A 27 -8.59 -5.96 -3.53
N GLN A 28 -9.82 -6.37 -3.27
CA GLN A 28 -11.03 -5.63 -3.65
C GLN A 28 -11.37 -4.51 -2.65
N GLN A 29 -10.75 -4.53 -1.47
CA GLN A 29 -10.95 -3.50 -0.47
C GLN A 29 -10.19 -2.24 -0.86
N PRO A 30 -10.67 -1.07 -0.39
CA PRO A 30 -10.03 0.20 -0.65
C PRO A 30 -8.71 0.35 0.12
N ILE A 31 -7.77 1.13 -0.41
CA ILE A 31 -6.46 1.40 0.18
C ILE A 31 -6.59 1.98 1.59
N TYR A 32 -7.61 2.78 1.88
CA TYR A 32 -7.85 3.32 3.22
C TYR A 32 -7.99 2.24 4.30
N THR A 33 -8.37 1.00 3.95
CA THR A 33 -8.38 -0.12 4.91
C THR A 33 -7.01 -0.29 5.58
N LEU A 34 -5.93 -0.03 4.85
CA LEU A 34 -4.57 -0.14 5.39
C LEU A 34 -4.34 0.81 6.59
N CYS A 35 -5.07 1.93 6.69
CA CYS A 35 -5.03 2.82 7.86
C CYS A 35 -5.46 2.13 9.16
N GLN A 36 -6.22 1.03 9.10
CA GLN A 36 -6.60 0.26 10.28
C GLN A 36 -5.45 -0.61 10.81
N TYR A 37 -4.47 -0.91 9.95
CA TYR A 37 -3.33 -1.78 10.26
C TYR A 37 -2.03 -0.98 10.41
N ILE A 38 -1.91 0.15 9.71
CA ILE A 38 -0.75 1.03 9.72
C ILE A 38 -1.03 2.15 10.73
N PRO A 39 -0.11 2.40 11.70
CA PRO A 39 -0.29 3.48 12.65
C PRO A 39 -0.30 4.85 11.96
N ALA A 40 -1.11 5.79 12.47
CA ALA A 40 -1.30 7.11 11.88
C ALA A 40 0.01 7.88 11.60
N ARG A 41 1.05 7.67 12.42
CA ARG A 41 2.38 8.29 12.23
C ARG A 41 3.07 7.87 10.92
N GLU A 42 2.80 6.65 10.46
CA GLU A 42 3.36 6.08 9.22
C GLU A 42 2.38 6.30 8.06
N TRP A 43 1.08 6.30 8.36
CA TRP A 43 0.02 6.61 7.40
C TRP A 43 0.20 7.95 6.70
N VAL A 44 0.64 8.99 7.40
CA VAL A 44 0.91 10.31 6.80
C VAL A 44 1.97 10.21 5.68
N CYS A 45 3.00 9.37 5.85
CA CYS A 45 3.99 9.13 4.81
C CYS A 45 3.40 8.35 3.64
N VAL A 46 2.56 7.35 3.94
CA VAL A 46 1.86 6.53 2.94
C VAL A 46 0.93 7.40 2.09
N GLU A 47 0.11 8.26 2.69
CA GLU A 47 -0.78 9.18 1.99
C GLU A 47 -0.02 10.11 1.05
N CYS A 48 1.10 10.69 1.54
CA CYS A 48 1.92 11.59 0.74
C CYS A 48 2.52 10.89 -0.49
N GLU A 49 2.95 9.63 -0.36
CA GLU A 49 3.52 8.87 -1.48
C GLU A 49 2.44 8.34 -2.44
N LEU A 50 1.29 7.91 -1.92
CA LEU A 50 0.13 7.55 -2.75
C LEU A 50 -0.32 8.73 -3.61
N GLU A 51 -0.43 9.93 -3.01
CA GLU A 51 -0.82 11.15 -3.73
C GLU A 51 0.20 11.52 -4.82
N LYS A 52 1.50 11.38 -4.56
CA LYS A 52 2.56 11.59 -5.57
C LYS A 52 2.50 10.61 -6.74
N CYS A 53 1.95 9.42 -6.51
CA CYS A 53 1.80 8.38 -7.52
C CYS A 53 0.37 8.33 -8.10
N ASP A 54 -0.46 9.36 -7.87
CA ASP A 54 -1.84 9.47 -8.36
C ASP A 54 -2.79 8.36 -7.85
N PHE A 55 -2.46 7.71 -6.72
CA PHE A 55 -3.35 6.75 -6.06
C PHE A 55 -4.28 7.44 -5.06
N LEU A 56 -5.56 7.06 -5.08
CA LEU A 56 -6.54 7.58 -4.12
C LEU A 56 -6.78 6.56 -3.01
N LEU A 57 -7.09 7.02 -1.80
CA LEU A 57 -7.42 6.15 -0.68
C LEU A 57 -8.64 5.23 -0.93
N ARG A 58 -9.50 5.64 -1.86
CA ARG A 58 -10.66 4.85 -2.33
C ARG A 58 -10.31 3.83 -3.41
N ASP A 59 -9.13 3.93 -4.01
CA ASP A 59 -8.67 2.93 -4.96
C ASP A 59 -8.52 1.59 -4.28
N ARG A 60 -8.59 0.54 -5.08
CA ARG A 60 -8.51 -0.82 -4.55
C ARG A 60 -7.07 -1.12 -4.17
N ILE A 61 -6.89 -1.87 -3.11
CA ILE A 61 -5.57 -2.41 -2.75
C ILE A 61 -4.99 -3.15 -3.95
N GLY A 62 -5.80 -3.89 -4.71
CA GLY A 62 -5.39 -4.57 -5.94
C GLY A 62 -4.86 -3.65 -7.05
N ASP A 63 -5.27 -2.38 -7.06
CA ASP A 63 -4.74 -1.37 -7.99
C ASP A 63 -3.35 -0.91 -7.52
N LEU A 64 -3.21 -0.68 -6.20
CA LEU A 64 -1.95 -0.31 -5.55
C LEU A 64 -0.84 -1.34 -5.74
N ILE A 65 -1.09 -2.62 -5.42
CA ILE A 65 -0.10 -3.71 -5.60
C ILE A 65 0.11 -4.10 -7.07
N GLY A 66 -0.63 -3.48 -7.99
CA GLY A 66 -0.53 -3.71 -9.43
C GLY A 66 -0.95 -5.11 -9.88
N ARG A 67 -1.23 -5.22 -11.19
CA ARG A 67 -1.15 -6.48 -11.93
C ARG A 67 0.31 -6.89 -12.10
N GLU A 68 1.09 -7.01 -11.02
CA GLU A 68 2.23 -7.91 -11.11
C GLU A 68 1.63 -9.28 -11.43
N GLU A 69 1.97 -9.76 -12.62
CA GLU A 69 1.67 -11.08 -13.13
C GLU A 69 1.75 -12.05 -11.96
N TRP A 70 0.59 -12.49 -11.48
CA TRP A 70 0.52 -13.71 -10.69
C TRP A 70 0.84 -14.80 -11.70
N ASP A 71 2.13 -14.96 -12.01
CA ASP A 71 2.72 -16.14 -12.62
C ASP A 71 2.58 -17.25 -11.56
N ASN A 72 1.33 -17.67 -11.35
CA ASN A 72 1.02 -19.00 -10.83
C ASN A 72 1.04 -19.90 -12.07
N ASP A 73 2.23 -20.42 -12.39
CA ASP A 73 2.32 -21.78 -12.93
C ASP A 73 2.26 -22.77 -11.77
#